data_AF-A0A7C9P937-F1
#
_entry.id   AF-A0A7C9P937-F1
#
_cell.length_a   1.000
_cell.length_b   1.000
_cell.length_c   1.000
_cell.angle_alpha   90.00
_cell.angle_beta   90.00
_cell.angle_gamma   90.00
#
_symmetry.space_group_name_H-M   'P 1'
#
loop_
_entity.id
_entity.type
_entity.pdbx_description
1 polymer ?
#
loop_
_entity_poly.entity_id
_entity_poly.type
_entity_poly.pdbx_seq_one_letter_code
_entity_poly.pdbx_strand_id
1 'polypeptide(L)'
;AERAACIVSGDTCPQPKPHPAPMFAAAELCDATPAQCLYLGDAERDIEAARAAGMPALVAAWGYIDATDQPQTWGAHAEIHHPINTLDYLAS
;
A
#
# COMPACT_ATOMS: atom_id res chain seq x y z
N ALA A 1 7.30 -21.70 7.08
CA ALA A 1 7.19 -20.25 6.86
C ALA A 1 6.52 -20.06 5.51
N GLU A 2 5.31 -19.53 5.49
CA GLU A 2 4.68 -19.15 4.23
C GLU A 2 5.41 -17.91 3.69
N ARG A 3 5.78 -17.97 2.41
CA ARG A 3 6.53 -16.90 1.73
C ARG A 3 5.55 -15.94 1.09
N ALA A 4 5.98 -14.70 0.84
CA ALA A 4 5.23 -13.78 0.00
C ALA A 4 4.96 -14.41 -1.38
N ALA A 5 3.75 -14.21 -1.92
CA ALA A 5 3.36 -14.73 -3.24
C ALA A 5 4.21 -14.12 -4.37
N CYS A 6 4.57 -12.84 -4.25
CA CYS A 6 5.49 -12.16 -5.14
C CYS A 6 6.32 -11.10 -4.41
N ILE A 7 7.35 -10.59 -5.09
CA ILE A 7 8.14 -9.43 -4.66
C ILE A 7 8.21 -8.48 -5.86
N VAL A 8 7.78 -7.24 -5.65
CA VAL A 8 7.87 -6.15 -6.62
C VAL A 8 8.76 -5.07 -6.03
N SER A 9 9.89 -4.81 -6.68
CA SER A 9 10.90 -3.81 -6.29
C SER A 9 10.92 -2.63 -7.26
N GLY A 10 11.70 -1.59 -6.92
CA GLY A 10 11.74 -0.34 -7.71
C GLY A 10 12.19 -0.48 -9.16
N ASP A 11 12.78 -1.61 -9.52
CA ASP A 11 13.24 -1.98 -10.87
C ASP A 11 12.30 -2.98 -11.59
N THR A 12 11.26 -3.48 -10.91
CA THR A 12 10.28 -4.40 -11.53
C THR A 12 9.41 -3.69 -12.57
N CYS A 13 9.12 -2.41 -12.38
CA CYS A 13 8.32 -1.60 -13.29
C CYS A 13 9.13 -0.40 -13.80
N PRO A 14 8.91 0.06 -15.05
CA PRO A 14 9.57 1.26 -15.57
C PRO A 14 9.26 2.53 -14.76
N GLN A 15 8.06 2.61 -14.17
CA GLN A 15 7.64 3.73 -13.34
C GLN A 15 7.55 3.31 -11.86
N PRO A 16 8.30 3.94 -10.94
CA PRO A 16 8.16 3.72 -9.51
C PRO A 16 6.95 4.48 -8.95
N LYS A 17 6.62 4.20 -7.68
CA LYS A 17 5.72 5.04 -6.87
C LYS A 17 6.13 6.52 -6.99
N PRO A 18 5.18 7.47 -7.18
CA PRO A 18 3.73 7.33 -6.98
C PRO A 18 2.93 6.76 -8.16
N HIS A 19 3.59 6.32 -9.23
CA HIS A 19 2.87 5.65 -10.33
C HIS A 19 2.25 4.32 -9.86
N PRO A 20 1.02 3.96 -10.30
CA PRO A 20 0.33 2.74 -9.85
C PRO A 20 0.89 1.44 -10.46
N ALA A 21 1.85 1.51 -11.39
CA ALA A 21 2.37 0.34 -12.11
C ALA A 21 2.86 -0.81 -11.18
N PRO A 22 3.61 -0.55 -10.10
CA PRO A 22 4.03 -1.62 -9.18
C PRO A 22 2.85 -2.32 -8.49
N MET A 23 1.74 -1.62 -8.28
CA MET A 23 0.55 -2.15 -7.61
C MET A 23 -0.23 -3.06 -8.55
N PHE A 24 -0.37 -2.67 -9.82
CA PHE A 24 -0.94 -3.56 -10.84
C PHE A 24 -0.10 -4.81 -11.05
N ALA A 25 1.23 -4.69 -11.12
CA ALA A 25 2.13 -5.83 -11.25
C ALA A 25 2.00 -6.80 -10.07
N ALA A 26 1.94 -6.29 -8.84
CA ALA A 26 1.76 -7.12 -7.64
C ALA A 26 0.39 -7.83 -7.64
N ALA A 27 -0.69 -7.14 -8.00
CA ALA A 27 -2.03 -7.73 -8.08
C ALA A 27 -2.09 -8.85 -9.13
N GLU A 28 -1.53 -8.61 -10.32
CA GLU A 28 -1.46 -9.60 -11.40
C GLU A 28 -0.67 -10.85 -10.99
N LEU A 29 0.51 -10.68 -10.37
CA LEU A 29 1.34 -11.79 -9.90
C LEU A 29 0.67 -12.61 -8.78
N CYS A 30 -0.27 -12.00 -8.06
CA CYS A 30 -1.04 -12.64 -6.99
C CYS A 30 -2.40 -13.20 -7.47
N ASP A 31 -2.70 -13.16 -8.78
CA ASP A 31 -4.00 -13.54 -9.35
C ASP A 31 -5.18 -12.80 -8.67
N ALA A 32 -5.00 -11.50 -8.41
CA ALA A 32 -5.96 -10.63 -7.75
C ALA A 32 -6.28 -9.40 -8.61
N THR A 33 -7.47 -8.84 -8.42
CA THR A 33 -7.83 -7.52 -8.95
C THR A 33 -7.48 -6.42 -7.94
N PRO A 34 -7.20 -5.18 -8.36
CA PRO A 34 -6.92 -4.10 -7.41
C PRO A 34 -8.02 -3.88 -6.36
N ALA A 35 -9.28 -4.12 -6.71
CA ALA A 35 -10.41 -4.00 -5.79
C ALA A 35 -10.43 -5.07 -4.69
N GLN A 36 -9.69 -6.18 -4.87
CA GLN A 36 -9.50 -7.23 -3.87
C GLN A 36 -8.24 -7.00 -3.02
N CYS A 37 -7.47 -5.95 -3.31
CA CYS A 37 -6.22 -5.66 -2.62
C CYS A 37 -6.40 -4.53 -1.60
N LEU A 38 -5.79 -4.70 -0.44
CA LEU A 38 -5.60 -3.64 0.56
C LEU A 38 -4.11 -3.27 0.57
N TYR A 39 -3.80 -1.98 0.40
CA TYR A 39 -2.44 -1.48 0.44
C TYR A 39 -2.11 -0.90 1.82
N LEU A 40 -0.96 -1.26 2.40
CA LEU A 40 -0.42 -0.69 3.63
C LEU A 40 0.99 -0.15 3.37
N GLY A 41 1.21 1.14 3.58
CA GLY A 41 2.53 1.77 3.43
C GLY A 41 2.71 2.96 4.36
N ASP A 42 3.93 3.50 4.43
CA ASP A 42 4.33 4.53 5.39
C ASP A 42 4.76 5.85 4.73
N ALA A 43 4.68 5.96 3.41
CA ALA A 43 5.03 7.18 2.68
C ALA A 43 3.86 7.71 1.81
N GLU A 44 3.82 9.02 1.60
CA GLU A 44 2.81 9.69 0.76
C GLU A 44 2.67 9.04 -0.63
N ARG A 45 3.81 8.84 -1.31
CA ARG A 45 3.86 8.22 -2.65
C ARG A 45 3.27 6.81 -2.69
N ASP A 46 3.24 6.12 -1.56
CA ASP A 46 2.68 4.79 -1.45
C ASP A 46 1.16 4.85 -1.48
N ILE A 47 0.60 5.79 -0.72
CA ILE A 47 -0.83 6.07 -0.66
C ILE A 47 -1.33 6.61 -2.01
N GLU A 48 -0.58 7.52 -2.64
CA GLU A 48 -0.91 8.03 -3.97
C GLU A 48 -0.97 6.91 -5.01
N ALA A 49 0.02 6.01 -5.03
CA ALA A 49 0.09 4.93 -5.98
C ALA A 49 -1.02 3.88 -5.77
N ALA A 50 -1.33 3.53 -4.53
CA ALA A 50 -2.42 2.63 -4.19
C ALA A 50 -3.78 3.20 -4.63
N ARG A 51 -4.02 4.48 -4.35
CA ARG A 51 -5.24 5.17 -4.75
C ARG A 51 -5.37 5.27 -6.27
N ALA A 52 -4.28 5.58 -6.97
CA ALA A 52 -4.25 5.60 -8.43
C ALA A 52 -4.48 4.20 -9.04
N ALA A 53 -4.15 3.13 -8.32
CA ALA A 53 -4.44 1.76 -8.70
C ALA A 53 -5.88 1.31 -8.36
N GLY A 54 -6.66 2.13 -7.66
CA GLY A 54 -8.00 1.76 -7.18
C GLY A 54 -7.99 0.81 -5.98
N MET A 55 -6.88 0.73 -5.24
CA MET A 55 -6.77 -0.05 -4.01
C MET A 55 -7.10 0.82 -2.79
N PRO A 56 -7.92 0.36 -1.84
CA PRO A 56 -7.95 0.94 -0.50
C PRO A 56 -6.54 1.01 0.10
N ALA A 57 -6.20 2.18 0.64
CA ALA A 57 -4.86 2.46 1.16
C ALA A 57 -4.92 2.76 2.65
N LEU A 58 -3.99 2.20 3.41
CA LEU A 58 -3.81 2.42 4.84
C LEU A 58 -2.40 2.95 5.09
N VAL A 59 -2.27 3.86 6.06
CA VAL A 59 -0.94 4.30 6.52
C VAL A 59 -0.47 3.43 7.68
N ALA A 60 0.73 2.90 7.59
CA ALA A 60 1.44 2.31 8.72
C ALA A 60 2.06 3.43 9.56
N ALA A 61 1.32 3.94 10.55
CA ALA A 61 1.77 5.05 11.40
C ALA A 61 2.94 4.71 12.35
N TRP A 62 3.36 3.45 12.35
CA TRP A 62 4.52 2.91 13.05
C TRP A 62 5.75 2.70 12.14
N GLY A 63 5.64 3.05 10.85
CA GLY A 63 6.73 2.98 9.88
C GLY A 63 7.68 4.19 9.93
N TYR A 64 8.38 4.42 8.82
CA TYR A 64 9.32 5.53 8.66
C TYR A 64 8.59 6.81 8.26
N ILE A 65 7.93 7.44 9.23
CA ILE A 65 7.24 8.72 9.08
C ILE A 65 8.07 9.82 9.75
N ASP A 66 8.42 10.85 8.99
CA ASP A 66 9.19 11.98 9.50
C ASP A 66 8.33 12.91 10.36
N ALA A 67 8.96 13.64 11.30
CA ALA A 67 8.22 14.55 12.18
C ALA A 67 7.50 15.69 11.43
N THR A 68 7.91 15.95 10.18
CA THR A 68 7.32 16.95 9.29
C THR A 68 6.25 16.39 8.37
N ASP A 69 6.12 15.06 8.27
CA ASP A 69 5.09 14.43 7.47
C ASP A 69 3.70 14.66 8.06
N GLN A 70 2.70 14.67 7.18
CA GLN A 70 1.30 14.84 7.56
C GLN A 70 0.46 13.69 6.98
N PRO A 71 0.56 12.46 7.51
CA PRO A 71 -0.17 11.30 7.00
C PRO A 71 -1.66 11.52 6.78
N GLN A 72 -2.29 12.33 7.64
CA GLN A 72 -3.69 12.71 7.57
C GLN A 72 -4.07 13.44 6.26
N THR A 73 -3.11 14.01 5.52
CA THR A 73 -3.36 14.71 4.26
C THR A 73 -3.17 13.84 3.02
N TRP A 74 -2.55 12.66 3.14
CA TRP A 74 -2.28 11.77 2.01
C TRP A 74 -3.54 11.10 1.46
N GLY A 75 -4.66 11.18 2.20
CA GLY A 75 -5.98 10.67 1.84
C GLY A 75 -6.05 9.15 1.77
N ALA A 76 -5.35 8.49 2.70
CA ALA A 76 -5.57 7.09 3.02
C ALA A 76 -6.95 6.89 3.65
N HIS A 77 -7.43 5.65 3.65
CA HIS A 77 -8.68 5.24 4.28
C HIS A 77 -8.60 5.29 5.81
N ALA A 78 -7.44 4.91 6.38
CA ALA A 78 -7.17 5.03 7.81
C ALA A 78 -5.66 5.01 8.12
N GLU A 79 -5.31 5.49 9.31
CA GLU A 79 -3.99 5.37 9.91
C GLU A 79 -3.96 4.21 10.90
N ILE A 80 -2.95 3.35 10.78
CA ILE A 80 -2.79 2.14 11.57
C ILE A 80 -1.62 2.36 12.53
N HIS A 81 -1.91 2.51 13.82
CA HIS A 81 -0.88 2.71 14.86
C HIS A 81 -0.28 1.41 15.41
N HIS A 82 -0.97 0.28 15.25
CA HIS A 82 -0.43 -1.05 15.58
C HIS A 82 -0.68 -2.04 14.44
N PRO A 83 0.32 -2.85 14.02
CA PRO A 83 0.20 -3.75 12.88
C PRO A 83 -1.02 -4.69 12.94
N ILE A 84 -1.43 -5.11 14.14
CA ILE A 84 -2.56 -6.01 14.33
C ILE A 84 -3.90 -5.38 13.91
N ASN A 85 -4.03 -4.05 13.97
CA ASN A 85 -5.25 -3.34 13.58
C ASN A 85 -5.46 -3.30 12.06
N THR A 86 -4.49 -3.69 11.24
CA THR A 86 -4.71 -3.87 9.80
C THR A 86 -5.76 -4.95 9.53
N LEU A 87 -5.89 -5.95 10.42
CA LEU A 87 -6.84 -7.05 10.25
C LEU A 87 -8.31 -6.58 10.29
N ASP A 88 -8.59 -5.47 10.97
CA ASP A 88 -9.93 -4.88 11.04
C ASP A 88 -10.45 -4.45 9.65
N TYR A 89 -9.56 -4.31 8.66
CA TYR A 89 -9.85 -3.89 7.28
C TYR A 89 -9.81 -5.03 6.26
N LEU A 90 -9.51 -6.27 6.67
CA LEU A 90 -9.48 -7.43 5.74
C LEU A 90 -10.82 -8.17 5.65
N ALA A 91 -11.77 -7.89 6.56
CA ALA A 91 -13.03 -8.61 6.67
C ALA A 91 -14.24 -7.89 6.04
N SER A 92 -14.00 -6.80 5.30
CA SER A 92 -15.04 -5.94 4.70
C SER A 92 -15.24 -6.20 3.21
#